data_AF-A0A523T1R0-F1
#
_entry.id   AF-A0A523T1R0-F1
#
_cell.length_a   1.000
_cell.length_b   1.000
_cell.length_c   1.000
_cell.angle_alpha   90.00
_cell.angle_beta   90.00
_cell.angle_gamma   90.00
#
_symmetry.space_group_name_H-M   'P 1'
#
loop_
_entity.id
_entity.type
_entity.pdbx_description
1 polymer ?
#
loop_
_entity_poly.entity_id
_entity_poly.type
_entity_poly.pdbx_seq_one_letter_code
_entity_poly.pdbx_strand_id
1 'polypeptide(L)'
;MRGKLLKSIDISLFLWHSDHYSLKWKRGFNKTRGVMLLYTDESDSINKCRAGLSKGWVIANHILVSFHVAFISSVLSVPGYVQNKAEVLRFMFVSHETILSLLFWYVTFHVGVAWHEMGHYVSAIRLSALNTALLGNAQKNISKPFWIRIFWYLWILILIPFGKLKGVRKTGLEYHPDAPYNLAVSAAGPAASQKMALVALPLAIVLLTAGLMFDVRIAIYLGRLFLGLGAVGLLDFLFADPGKYKEFKKREAAAKRTADKIETSTAKRTKTWKNRVKQIKEIMVNTRMQKVKLPN
;
A
#
# COMPACT_ATOMS: atom_id res chain seq x y z
N MET A 1 -26.99 -3.80 -54.51
CA MET A 1 -26.75 -5.12 -53.87
C MET A 1 -25.64 -4.92 -52.84
N ARG A 2 -25.95 -4.75 -51.54
CA ARG A 2 -25.78 -5.78 -50.47
C ARG A 2 -24.49 -6.60 -50.71
N GLY A 3 -23.45 -6.62 -49.90
CA GLY A 3 -23.22 -6.23 -48.50
C GLY A 3 -22.12 -7.17 -47.95
N LYS A 4 -21.60 -6.86 -46.75
CA LYS A 4 -20.77 -7.69 -45.86
C LYS A 4 -19.24 -7.70 -46.09
N LEU A 5 -18.56 -6.92 -45.26
CA LEU A 5 -17.31 -7.34 -44.59
C LEU A 5 -17.17 -6.57 -43.26
N LEU A 6 -18.00 -6.96 -42.29
CA LEU A 6 -17.78 -6.73 -40.87
C LEU A 6 -17.62 -8.11 -40.24
N LYS A 7 -16.39 -8.49 -39.87
CA LYS A 7 -16.15 -9.60 -38.95
C LYS A 7 -15.99 -9.00 -37.55
N SER A 8 -16.89 -9.42 -36.69
CA SER A 8 -17.03 -9.10 -35.29
C SER A 8 -15.76 -9.37 -34.49
N ILE A 9 -15.39 -8.40 -33.66
CA ILE A 9 -14.53 -8.61 -32.49
C ILE A 9 -15.44 -9.24 -31.43
N ASP A 10 -15.18 -10.50 -31.11
CA ASP A 10 -15.89 -11.25 -30.09
C ASP A 10 -15.36 -10.85 -28.71
N ILE A 11 -16.17 -10.10 -27.97
CA ILE A 11 -15.92 -9.67 -26.58
C ILE A 11 -16.79 -10.54 -25.69
N SER A 12 -16.31 -11.72 -25.32
CA SER A 12 -16.82 -12.45 -24.15
C SER A 12 -16.00 -13.72 -23.86
N LEU A 13 -15.24 -13.71 -22.76
CA LEU A 13 -15.18 -14.72 -21.69
C LEU A 13 -13.81 -14.64 -21.00
N PHE A 14 -13.75 -13.92 -19.88
CA PHE A 14 -12.80 -14.25 -18.82
C PHE A 14 -13.61 -14.42 -17.53
N LEU A 15 -14.35 -15.53 -17.49
CA LEU A 15 -14.98 -16.03 -16.28
C LEU A 15 -13.87 -16.54 -15.35
N TRP A 16 -13.69 -15.82 -14.26
CA TRP A 16 -12.81 -16.14 -13.15
C TRP A 16 -13.31 -17.41 -12.46
N HIS A 17 -12.61 -18.54 -12.66
CA HIS A 17 -12.85 -19.78 -11.93
C HIS A 17 -12.18 -19.69 -10.55
N SER A 18 -12.99 -19.76 -9.50
CA SER A 18 -12.56 -19.79 -8.10
C SER A 18 -12.47 -21.26 -7.67
N ASP A 19 -11.30 -21.87 -7.79
CA ASP A 19 -11.11 -23.25 -7.36
C ASP A 19 -10.92 -23.38 -5.84
N HIS A 20 -11.87 -24.09 -5.24
CA HIS A 20 -11.87 -24.62 -3.88
C HIS A 20 -10.76 -25.66 -3.70
N TYR A 21 -9.84 -25.45 -2.75
CA TYR A 21 -8.92 -26.50 -2.31
C TYR A 21 -9.57 -27.36 -1.23
N SER A 22 -9.89 -28.61 -1.58
CA SER A 22 -10.18 -29.67 -0.63
C SER A 22 -8.87 -30.23 -0.05
N LEU A 23 -8.71 -30.16 1.27
CA LEU A 23 -7.61 -30.80 2.00
C LEU A 23 -7.89 -32.30 2.09
N LYS A 24 -7.23 -33.11 1.25
CA LYS A 24 -7.18 -34.57 1.40
C LYS A 24 -6.21 -34.93 2.54
N TRP A 25 -6.77 -35.27 3.69
CA TRP A 25 -6.02 -35.84 4.82
C TRP A 25 -5.77 -37.33 4.60
N LYS A 26 -4.52 -37.74 4.38
CA LYS A 26 -4.09 -39.14 4.61
C LYS A 26 -3.44 -39.22 5.99
N ARG A 27 -4.15 -39.77 6.97
CA ARG A 27 -3.56 -40.18 8.26
C ARG A 27 -2.86 -41.52 8.06
N GLY A 28 -1.54 -41.51 8.04
CA GLY A 28 -0.72 -42.70 8.29
C GLY A 28 -0.16 -42.60 9.71
N PHE A 29 -0.66 -43.43 10.63
CA PHE A 29 -0.11 -43.56 11.97
C PHE A 29 0.93 -44.68 11.92
N ASN A 30 2.22 -44.37 12.14
CA ASN A 30 3.25 -45.39 12.27
C ASN A 30 3.92 -45.25 13.64
N LYS A 31 3.78 -46.29 14.47
CA LYS A 31 4.06 -46.26 15.92
C LYS A 31 5.51 -46.61 16.27
N THR A 32 6.40 -46.76 15.31
CA THR A 32 7.75 -47.26 15.60
C THR A 32 8.79 -46.65 14.68
N ARG A 33 9.80 -46.03 15.30
CA ARG A 33 11.03 -45.44 14.76
C ARG A 33 10.97 -43.94 14.48
N GLY A 34 11.75 -43.21 15.27
CA GLY A 34 12.12 -41.83 14.99
C GLY A 34 12.85 -41.75 13.64
N VAL A 35 12.20 -41.11 12.69
CA VAL A 35 12.78 -40.67 11.43
C VAL A 35 12.46 -39.19 11.33
N MET A 36 13.50 -38.35 11.35
CA MET A 36 13.41 -36.94 11.01
C MET A 36 13.09 -36.85 9.52
N LEU A 37 11.79 -36.78 9.21
CA LEU A 37 11.29 -36.46 7.88
C LEU A 37 11.71 -35.02 7.55
N LEU A 38 12.81 -34.88 6.81
CA LEU A 38 13.13 -33.65 6.07
C LEU A 38 12.07 -33.50 4.98
N TYR A 39 10.96 -32.87 5.34
CA TYR A 39 9.97 -32.38 4.41
C TYR A 39 10.58 -31.15 3.73
N THR A 40 11.33 -31.36 2.64
CA THR A 40 11.53 -30.28 1.67
C THR A 40 10.20 -30.10 0.97
N ASP A 41 9.43 -29.15 1.49
CA ASP A 41 8.13 -28.77 0.97
C ASP A 41 8.30 -28.21 -0.45
N GLU A 42 7.97 -29.00 -1.48
CA GLU A 42 7.86 -28.53 -2.87
C GLU A 42 6.85 -27.37 -3.01
N SER A 43 5.93 -27.21 -2.05
CA SER A 43 5.04 -26.04 -2.01
C SER A 43 5.81 -24.76 -1.67
N ASP A 44 6.93 -24.83 -0.94
CA ASP A 44 7.75 -23.66 -0.59
C ASP A 44 8.57 -23.17 -1.79
N SER A 45 9.03 -24.07 -2.68
CA SER A 45 9.71 -23.69 -3.92
C SER A 45 8.73 -23.13 -4.96
N ILE A 46 7.54 -23.73 -5.11
CA ILE A 46 6.49 -23.23 -6.02
C ILE A 46 5.95 -21.88 -5.52
N ASN A 47 5.72 -21.71 -4.21
CA ASN A 47 5.31 -20.43 -3.63
C ASN A 47 6.42 -19.36 -3.75
N LYS A 48 7.70 -19.73 -3.61
CA LYS A 48 8.83 -18.82 -3.89
C LYS A 48 8.88 -18.38 -5.35
N CYS A 49 8.70 -19.29 -6.31
CA CYS A 49 8.65 -18.97 -7.74
C CYS A 49 7.44 -18.07 -8.09
N ARG A 50 6.26 -18.38 -7.54
CA ARG A 50 5.05 -17.55 -7.73
C ARG A 50 5.19 -16.16 -7.10
N ALA A 51 5.77 -16.09 -5.90
CA ALA A 51 6.04 -14.82 -5.22
C ALA A 51 7.11 -13.99 -5.93
N GLY A 52 8.12 -14.61 -6.54
CA GLY A 52 9.13 -13.92 -7.37
C GLY A 52 8.54 -13.35 -8.66
N LEU A 53 7.68 -14.11 -9.36
CA LEU A 53 6.99 -13.62 -10.56
C LEU A 53 6.03 -12.46 -10.25
N SER A 54 5.29 -12.52 -9.14
CA SER A 54 4.39 -11.42 -8.76
C SER A 54 5.13 -10.13 -8.44
N LYS A 55 6.39 -10.20 -8.00
CA LYS A 55 7.18 -9.05 -7.53
C LYS A 55 8.00 -8.39 -8.63
N GLY A 56 8.63 -9.17 -9.52
CA GLY A 56 9.25 -8.63 -10.74
C GLY A 56 8.26 -7.87 -11.61
N TRP A 57 6.98 -8.27 -11.57
CA TRP A 57 5.89 -7.57 -12.24
C TRP A 57 5.64 -6.16 -11.68
N VAL A 58 5.82 -5.93 -10.38
CA VAL A 58 5.61 -4.61 -9.76
C VAL A 58 6.67 -3.60 -10.21
N ILE A 59 7.95 -4.00 -10.19
CA ILE A 59 9.05 -3.14 -10.65
C ILE A 59 8.93 -2.88 -12.16
N ALA A 60 8.63 -3.93 -12.95
CA ALA A 60 8.42 -3.78 -14.38
C ALA A 60 7.26 -2.82 -14.68
N ASN A 61 6.17 -2.89 -13.91
CA ASN A 61 5.05 -1.95 -14.03
C ASN A 61 5.49 -0.52 -13.70
N HIS A 62 6.28 -0.28 -12.65
CA HIS A 62 6.76 1.07 -12.34
C HIS A 62 7.60 1.64 -13.48
N ILE A 63 8.51 0.85 -14.06
CA ILE A 63 9.37 1.26 -15.18
C ILE A 63 8.50 1.56 -16.41
N LEU A 64 7.61 0.64 -16.77
CA LEU A 64 6.76 0.76 -17.95
C LEU A 64 5.82 1.95 -17.83
N VAL A 65 5.13 2.09 -16.70
CA VAL A 65 4.18 3.18 -16.46
C VAL A 65 4.87 4.53 -16.43
N SER A 66 5.98 4.66 -15.70
CA SER A 66 6.71 5.93 -15.66
C SER A 66 7.18 6.33 -17.06
N PHE A 67 7.62 5.37 -17.88
CA PHE A 67 7.98 5.62 -19.27
C PHE A 67 6.79 6.11 -20.09
N HIS A 68 5.62 5.46 -20.00
CA HIS A 68 4.42 5.86 -20.74
C HIS A 68 3.94 7.25 -20.33
N VAL A 69 3.97 7.58 -19.03
CA VAL A 69 3.57 8.90 -18.55
C VAL A 69 4.54 9.96 -19.04
N ALA A 70 5.85 9.73 -18.96
CA ALA A 70 6.85 10.65 -19.50
C ALA A 70 6.67 10.86 -21.02
N PHE A 71 6.39 9.77 -21.75
CA PHE A 71 6.14 9.79 -23.19
C PHE A 71 4.88 10.60 -23.55
N ILE A 72 3.71 10.26 -22.99
CA ILE A 72 2.45 10.99 -23.24
C ILE A 72 2.59 12.47 -22.83
N SER A 73 3.29 12.73 -21.74
CA SER A 73 3.54 14.08 -21.25
C SER A 73 4.43 14.90 -22.22
N SER A 74 5.37 14.26 -22.90
CA SER A 74 6.16 14.90 -23.97
C SER A 74 5.31 15.29 -25.18
N VAL A 75 4.33 14.46 -25.54
CA VAL A 75 3.37 14.74 -26.62
C VAL A 75 2.52 15.98 -26.31
N LEU A 76 2.16 16.19 -25.04
CA LEU A 76 1.44 17.41 -24.61
C LEU A 76 2.28 18.70 -24.73
N SER A 77 3.60 18.59 -24.91
CA SER A 77 4.50 19.75 -25.06
C SER A 77 4.83 20.05 -26.52
N VAL A 78 4.17 19.38 -27.49
CA VAL A 78 4.39 19.65 -28.91
C VAL A 78 3.86 21.03 -29.27
N PRO A 79 4.68 21.92 -29.83
CA PRO A 79 4.22 23.24 -30.22
C PRO A 79 3.21 23.18 -31.38
N GLY A 80 2.19 24.04 -31.33
CA GLY A 80 1.08 24.04 -32.31
C GLY A 80 1.45 24.42 -33.75
N TYR A 81 2.69 24.83 -34.01
CA TYR A 81 3.18 25.19 -35.35
C TYR A 81 3.79 24.01 -36.13
N VAL A 82 3.90 22.82 -35.53
CA VAL A 82 4.52 21.65 -36.16
C VAL A 82 3.51 20.98 -37.11
N GLN A 83 3.73 21.10 -38.42
CA GLN A 83 2.79 20.56 -39.43
C GLN A 83 3.14 19.13 -39.90
N ASN A 84 4.37 18.67 -39.67
CA ASN A 84 4.87 17.40 -40.22
C ASN A 84 5.18 16.35 -39.14
N LYS A 85 4.80 15.10 -39.39
CA LYS A 85 5.08 13.95 -38.49
C LYS A 85 6.58 13.80 -38.18
N ALA A 86 7.44 14.05 -39.17
CA ALA A 86 8.89 13.98 -39.03
C ALA A 86 9.44 15.04 -38.06
N GLU A 87 8.82 16.22 -38.03
CA GLU A 87 9.23 17.32 -37.16
C GLU A 87 8.75 17.09 -35.71
N VAL A 88 7.56 16.50 -35.52
CA VAL A 88 7.12 16.00 -34.21
C VAL A 88 8.08 14.94 -33.67
N LEU A 89 8.47 13.96 -34.49
CA LEU A 89 9.42 12.91 -34.08
C LEU A 89 10.80 13.49 -33.76
N ARG A 90 11.30 14.43 -34.58
CA ARG A 90 12.58 15.11 -34.32
C ARG A 90 12.51 15.91 -33.02
N PHE A 91 11.42 16.61 -32.76
CA PHE A 91 11.20 17.31 -31.50
C PHE A 91 11.15 16.32 -30.32
N MET A 92 10.46 15.20 -30.46
CA MET A 92 10.27 14.24 -29.36
C MET A 92 11.55 13.44 -29.01
N PHE A 93 12.42 13.18 -29.99
CA PHE A 93 13.63 12.34 -29.79
C PHE A 93 14.97 13.11 -29.79
N VAL A 94 15.04 14.31 -30.36
CA VAL A 94 16.30 15.06 -30.53
C VAL A 94 16.30 16.39 -29.78
N SER A 95 15.16 16.83 -29.23
CA SER A 95 15.07 18.08 -28.48
C SER A 95 15.58 17.93 -27.04
N HIS A 96 15.88 19.07 -26.41
CA HIS A 96 16.11 19.19 -24.97
C HIS A 96 14.95 18.61 -24.14
N GLU A 97 13.73 18.56 -24.71
CA GLU A 97 12.56 17.90 -24.12
C GLU A 97 12.76 16.40 -23.88
N THR A 98 13.57 15.71 -24.70
CA THR A 98 13.88 14.28 -24.50
C THR A 98 14.70 14.09 -23.23
N ILE A 99 15.70 14.94 -22.99
CA ILE A 99 16.54 14.90 -21.78
C ILE A 99 15.69 15.20 -20.54
N LEU A 100 14.82 16.22 -20.61
CA LEU A 100 13.90 16.54 -19.51
C LEU A 100 12.92 15.39 -19.24
N SER A 101 12.40 14.75 -20.29
CA SER A 101 11.48 13.61 -20.14
C SER A 101 12.19 12.39 -19.55
N LEU A 102 13.45 12.13 -19.92
CA LEU A 102 14.28 11.10 -19.31
C LEU A 102 14.57 11.39 -17.83
N LEU A 103 14.86 12.66 -17.50
CA LEU A 103 15.06 13.10 -16.11
C LEU A 103 13.78 12.89 -15.30
N PHE A 104 12.62 13.30 -15.82
CA PHE A 104 11.33 13.09 -15.16
C PHE A 104 11.00 11.61 -15.00
N TRP A 105 11.23 10.80 -16.03
CA TRP A 105 11.08 9.36 -15.93
C TRP A 105 11.94 8.78 -14.80
N TYR A 106 13.24 9.12 -14.79
CA TYR A 106 14.17 8.68 -13.75
C TYR A 106 13.71 9.10 -12.35
N VAL A 107 13.38 10.37 -12.16
CA VAL A 107 12.96 10.91 -10.86
C VAL A 107 11.64 10.29 -10.40
N THR A 108 10.63 10.23 -11.27
CA THR A 108 9.30 9.68 -10.92
C THR A 108 9.38 8.20 -10.56
N PHE A 109 10.19 7.42 -11.28
CA PHE A 109 10.45 6.03 -10.96
C PHE A 109 11.12 5.87 -9.59
N HIS A 110 12.23 6.57 -9.35
CA HIS A 110 12.98 6.44 -8.08
C HIS A 110 12.16 6.92 -6.88
N VAL A 111 11.44 8.03 -7.03
CA VAL A 111 10.57 8.56 -5.96
C VAL A 111 9.39 7.62 -5.71
N GLY A 112 8.77 7.06 -6.75
CA GLY A 112 7.68 6.10 -6.60
C GLY A 112 8.09 4.86 -5.81
N VAL A 113 9.18 4.22 -6.21
CA VAL A 113 9.74 3.06 -5.48
C VAL A 113 10.13 3.44 -4.06
N ALA A 114 10.84 4.56 -3.88
CA ALA A 114 11.26 5.01 -2.55
C ALA A 114 10.07 5.26 -1.63
N TRP A 115 9.00 5.87 -2.14
CA TRP A 115 7.80 6.17 -1.37
C TRP A 115 7.03 4.92 -0.97
N HIS A 116 6.89 3.96 -1.89
CA HIS A 116 6.27 2.66 -1.63
C HIS A 116 7.01 1.92 -0.50
N GLU A 117 8.32 1.76 -0.65
CA GLU A 117 9.16 1.03 0.32
C GLU A 117 9.28 1.76 1.66
N MET A 118 9.28 3.09 1.65
CA MET A 118 9.19 3.88 2.88
C MET A 118 7.89 3.59 3.64
N GLY A 119 6.77 3.34 2.93
CA GLY A 119 5.51 2.92 3.51
C GLY A 119 5.63 1.61 4.32
N HIS A 120 6.28 0.61 3.73
CA HIS A 120 6.61 -0.66 4.40
C HIS A 120 7.51 -0.44 5.61
N TYR A 121 8.60 0.31 5.43
CA TYR A 121 9.60 0.55 6.48
C TYR A 121 9.01 1.27 7.70
N VAL A 122 8.26 2.36 7.49
CA VAL A 122 7.64 3.14 8.57
C VAL A 122 6.61 2.29 9.33
N SER A 123 5.88 1.43 8.64
CA SER A 123 4.91 0.55 9.28
C SER A 123 5.57 -0.57 10.06
N ALA A 124 6.67 -1.12 9.55
CA ALA A 124 7.49 -2.09 10.29
C ALA A 124 8.06 -1.49 11.60
N ILE A 125 8.47 -0.22 11.58
CA ILE A 125 8.89 0.49 12.79
C ILE A 125 7.73 0.64 13.78
N ARG A 126 6.57 1.12 13.31
CA ARG A 126 5.39 1.35 14.18
C ARG A 126 4.86 0.09 14.83
N LEU A 127 4.99 -1.04 14.15
CA LEU A 127 4.57 -2.36 14.65
C LEU A 127 5.67 -3.08 15.43
N SER A 128 6.81 -2.42 15.68
CA SER A 128 7.97 -3.02 16.33
C SER A 128 8.42 -4.34 15.67
N ALA A 129 8.21 -4.46 14.36
CA ALA A 129 8.48 -5.67 13.60
C ALA A 129 9.88 -5.66 12.98
N LEU A 130 10.57 -4.52 12.98
CA LEU A 130 11.93 -4.41 12.47
C LEU A 130 12.93 -5.17 13.36
N ASN A 131 14.03 -5.65 12.79
CA ASN A 131 15.15 -6.24 13.52
C ASN A 131 15.54 -5.43 14.76
N THR A 132 15.71 -6.11 15.90
CA THR A 132 15.97 -5.54 17.22
C THR A 132 17.21 -4.62 17.25
N ALA A 133 18.23 -4.91 16.42
CA ALA A 133 19.43 -4.09 16.32
C ALA A 133 19.17 -2.68 15.74
N LEU A 134 18.11 -2.53 14.94
CA LEU A 134 17.78 -1.28 14.22
C LEU A 134 16.56 -0.58 14.78
N LEU A 135 15.65 -1.33 15.41
CA LEU A 135 14.39 -0.84 15.94
C LEU A 135 14.58 0.31 16.94
N GLY A 136 15.53 0.20 17.87
CA GLY A 136 15.79 1.25 18.86
C GLY A 136 16.18 2.59 18.24
N ASN A 137 17.07 2.58 17.25
CA ASN A 137 17.51 3.78 16.55
C ASN A 137 16.40 4.36 15.64
N ALA A 138 15.68 3.49 14.93
CA ALA A 138 14.60 3.90 14.05
C ALA A 138 13.41 4.50 14.82
N GLN A 139 13.04 3.90 15.95
CA GLN A 139 11.99 4.40 16.84
C GLN A 139 12.41 5.74 17.47
N LYS A 140 13.68 5.87 17.89
CA LYS A 140 14.18 7.16 18.38
C LYS A 140 14.07 8.26 17.32
N ASN A 141 14.32 7.95 16.05
CA ASN A 141 14.20 8.90 14.95
C ASN A 141 12.74 9.26 14.60
N ILE A 142 11.78 8.34 14.72
CA ILE A 142 10.36 8.64 14.45
C ILE A 142 9.74 9.56 15.51
N SER A 143 10.25 9.48 16.75
CA SER A 143 9.83 10.30 17.89
C SER A 143 10.46 11.70 17.93
N LYS A 144 11.40 12.02 17.02
CA LYS A 144 12.03 13.34 16.93
C LYS A 144 11.03 14.44 16.51
N PRO A 145 11.34 15.72 16.78
CA PRO A 145 10.51 16.83 16.32
C PRO A 145 10.36 16.85 14.80
N PHE A 146 9.25 17.45 14.36
CA PHE A 146 8.75 17.40 12.98
C PHE A 146 9.82 17.67 11.91
N TRP A 147 10.62 18.73 12.08
CA TRP A 147 11.64 19.14 11.09
C TRP A 147 12.77 18.12 10.94
N ILE A 148 13.31 17.62 12.06
CA ILE A 148 14.37 16.60 12.02
C ILE A 148 13.84 15.30 11.42
N ARG A 149 12.57 14.99 11.69
CA ARG A 149 11.88 13.84 11.13
C ARG A 149 11.73 13.96 9.61
N ILE A 150 11.42 15.15 9.07
CA ILE A 150 11.37 15.38 7.61
C ILE A 150 12.73 15.13 6.98
N PHE A 151 13.80 15.69 7.52
CA PHE A 151 15.15 15.46 6.99
C PHE A 151 15.52 13.97 7.00
N TRP A 152 15.15 13.26 8.06
CA TRP A 152 15.35 11.83 8.14
C TRP A 152 14.52 11.06 7.09
N TYR A 153 13.27 11.44 6.84
CA TYR A 153 12.47 10.84 5.77
C TYR A 153 13.04 11.12 4.38
N LEU A 154 13.51 12.34 4.11
CA LEU A 154 14.18 12.69 2.86
C LEU A 154 15.46 11.86 2.68
N TRP A 155 16.24 11.70 3.74
CA TRP A 155 17.44 10.86 3.72
C TRP A 155 17.11 9.39 3.41
N ILE A 156 16.06 8.84 4.01
CA ILE A 156 15.55 7.51 3.70
C ILE A 156 15.11 7.40 2.24
N LEU A 157 14.33 8.38 1.76
CA LEU A 157 13.80 8.42 0.39
C LEU A 157 14.93 8.38 -0.63
N ILE A 158 16.05 9.06 -0.36
CA ILE A 158 17.23 9.05 -1.23
C ILE A 158 17.95 7.70 -1.15
N LEU A 159 18.12 7.11 0.04
CA LEU A 159 18.91 5.88 0.24
C LEU A 159 18.23 4.60 -0.25
N ILE A 160 16.89 4.54 -0.19
CA ILE A 160 16.12 3.33 -0.51
C ILE A 160 16.36 2.86 -1.96
N PRO A 161 16.24 3.70 -3.01
CA PRO A 161 16.45 3.26 -4.38
C PRO A 161 17.84 2.65 -4.62
N PHE A 162 18.84 3.10 -3.86
CA PHE A 162 20.21 2.58 -3.93
C PHE A 162 20.45 1.35 -3.06
N GLY A 163 19.48 0.95 -2.23
CA GLY A 163 19.60 -0.20 -1.34
C GLY A 163 20.60 -0.03 -0.21
N LYS A 164 20.95 1.21 0.12
CA LYS A 164 21.95 1.53 1.16
C LYS A 164 21.32 1.69 2.55
N LEU A 165 20.00 1.56 2.68
CA LEU A 165 19.31 1.73 3.95
C LEU A 165 19.50 0.50 4.86
N LYS A 166 20.07 0.72 6.06
CA LYS A 166 20.18 -0.33 7.08
C LYS A 166 18.78 -0.79 7.52
N GLY A 167 18.53 -2.10 7.46
CA GLY A 167 17.24 -2.71 7.81
C GLY A 167 16.31 -2.94 6.63
N VAL A 168 16.75 -2.57 5.43
CA VAL A 168 16.14 -2.97 4.17
C VAL A 168 17.12 -3.93 3.50
N ARG A 169 16.77 -5.22 3.42
CA ARG A 169 17.61 -6.18 2.69
C ARG A 169 17.28 -6.05 1.21
N LYS A 170 18.34 -5.88 0.40
CA LYS A 170 18.23 -5.96 -1.05
C LYS A 170 18.40 -7.41 -1.48
N THR A 171 17.35 -8.02 -2.00
CA THR A 171 17.42 -9.34 -2.64
C THR A 171 17.09 -9.17 -4.12
N GLY A 172 18.13 -9.07 -4.95
CA GLY A 172 17.97 -8.75 -6.38
C GLY A 172 17.63 -7.26 -6.60
N LEU A 173 16.48 -6.99 -7.23
CA LEU A 173 15.92 -5.64 -7.41
C LEU A 173 14.90 -5.26 -6.33
N GLU A 174 14.67 -6.14 -5.35
CA GLU A 174 13.66 -5.97 -4.31
C GLU A 174 14.26 -5.40 -3.03
N TYR A 175 13.43 -4.66 -2.29
CA TYR A 175 13.74 -4.09 -0.99
C TYR A 175 12.72 -4.63 0.01
N HIS A 176 13.19 -5.32 1.05
CA HIS A 176 12.29 -5.80 2.12
C HIS A 176 12.74 -5.26 3.46
N PRO A 177 11.83 -4.70 4.29
CA PRO A 177 12.16 -4.46 5.68
C PRO A 177 12.48 -5.81 6.34
N ASP A 178 13.55 -5.83 7.14
CA ASP A 178 13.99 -7.01 7.88
C ASP A 178 13.01 -7.30 9.05
N ALA A 179 11.84 -7.84 8.70
CA ALA A 179 10.70 -8.04 9.58
C ALA A 179 9.93 -9.34 9.22
N PRO A 180 9.33 -10.05 10.20
CA PRO A 180 8.46 -11.19 9.93
C PRO A 180 7.21 -10.77 9.14
N TYR A 181 6.66 -11.69 8.34
CA TYR A 181 5.52 -11.41 7.47
C TYR A 181 4.30 -10.93 8.27
N ASN A 182 3.92 -9.67 8.08
CA ASN A 182 2.76 -9.06 8.70
C ASN A 182 1.91 -8.38 7.63
N LEU A 183 0.64 -8.76 7.54
CA LEU A 183 -0.32 -8.22 6.57
C LEU A 183 -0.42 -6.68 6.64
N ALA A 184 -0.29 -6.10 7.84
CA ALA A 184 -0.31 -4.65 8.03
C ALA A 184 0.93 -3.96 7.43
N VAL A 185 2.10 -4.61 7.53
CA VAL A 185 3.34 -4.11 6.91
C VAL A 185 3.24 -4.23 5.40
N SER A 186 2.77 -5.37 4.87
CA SER A 186 2.58 -5.55 3.42
C SER A 186 1.50 -4.62 2.83
N ALA A 187 0.46 -4.29 3.57
CA ALA A 187 -0.56 -3.34 3.08
C ALA A 187 -0.08 -1.88 3.08
N ALA A 188 1.02 -1.58 3.77
CA ALA A 188 1.47 -0.21 3.98
C ALA A 188 2.14 0.45 2.76
N GLY A 189 2.86 -0.32 1.95
CA GLY A 189 3.45 0.18 0.69
C GLY A 189 2.38 0.68 -0.28
N PRO A 190 1.43 -0.18 -0.68
CA PRO A 190 0.30 0.23 -1.52
C PRO A 190 -0.50 1.40 -0.94
N ALA A 191 -0.72 1.42 0.38
CA ALA A 191 -1.41 2.52 1.04
C ALA A 191 -0.63 3.85 0.97
N ALA A 192 0.70 3.81 1.04
CA ALA A 192 1.53 5.00 0.87
C ALA A 192 1.43 5.54 -0.55
N SER A 193 1.50 4.68 -1.56
CA SER A 193 1.39 5.05 -2.97
C SER A 193 0.01 5.58 -3.34
N GLN A 194 -1.05 5.03 -2.75
CA GLN A 194 -2.41 5.58 -2.88
C GLN A 194 -2.47 7.04 -2.39
N LYS A 195 -1.85 7.33 -1.23
CA LYS A 195 -1.82 8.70 -0.69
C LYS A 195 -1.02 9.65 -1.58
N MET A 196 0.09 9.18 -2.13
CA MET A 196 0.87 9.96 -3.10
C MET A 196 0.03 10.30 -4.32
N ALA A 197 -0.68 9.32 -4.89
CA ALA A 197 -1.57 9.53 -6.03
C ALA A 197 -2.69 10.53 -5.72
N LEU A 198 -3.32 10.39 -4.56
CA LEU A 198 -4.43 11.24 -4.14
C LEU A 198 -4.04 12.71 -3.96
N VAL A 199 -2.78 12.99 -3.61
CA VAL A 199 -2.27 14.37 -3.48
C VAL A 199 -1.70 14.88 -4.81
N ALA A 200 -0.91 14.06 -5.51
CA ALA A 200 -0.19 14.49 -6.70
C ALA A 200 -1.09 14.67 -7.92
N LEU A 201 -2.11 13.82 -8.13
CA LEU A 201 -2.99 13.92 -9.30
C LEU A 201 -3.83 15.20 -9.32
N PRO A 202 -4.54 15.60 -8.25
CA PRO A 202 -5.28 16.87 -8.26
C PRO A 202 -4.35 18.07 -8.45
N LEU A 203 -3.18 18.05 -7.81
CA LEU A 203 -2.19 19.10 -7.95
C LEU A 203 -1.67 19.21 -9.39
N ALA A 204 -1.43 18.06 -10.05
CA ALA A 204 -1.05 18.01 -11.45
C ALA A 204 -2.11 18.63 -12.36
N ILE A 205 -3.39 18.31 -12.15
CA ILE A 205 -4.49 18.87 -12.94
C ILE A 205 -4.51 20.40 -12.79
N VAL A 206 -4.46 20.92 -11.56
CA VAL A 206 -4.48 22.37 -11.32
C VAL A 206 -3.27 23.06 -11.97
N LEU A 207 -2.07 22.52 -11.80
CA LEU A 207 -0.84 23.11 -12.36
C LEU A 207 -0.81 23.05 -13.89
N LEU A 208 -1.25 21.96 -14.50
CA LEU A 208 -1.31 21.82 -15.96
C LEU A 208 -2.37 22.75 -16.54
N THR A 209 -3.56 22.81 -15.96
CA THR A 209 -4.62 23.72 -16.43
C THR A 209 -4.19 25.17 -16.32
N ALA A 210 -3.64 25.59 -15.17
CA ALA A 210 -3.14 26.95 -15.01
C ALA A 210 -1.95 27.24 -15.94
N GLY A 211 -1.00 26.31 -16.04
CA GLY A 211 0.17 26.45 -16.91
C GLY A 211 -0.20 26.60 -18.38
N LEU A 212 -1.20 25.86 -18.85
CA LEU A 212 -1.70 25.96 -20.23
C LEU A 212 -2.53 27.24 -20.46
N MET A 213 -3.31 27.68 -19.47
CA MET A 213 -4.13 28.91 -19.60
C MET A 213 -3.28 30.19 -19.59
N PHE A 214 -2.19 30.22 -18.81
CA PHE A 214 -1.34 31.40 -18.64
C PHE A 214 0.01 31.29 -19.38
N ASP A 215 0.23 30.23 -20.17
CA ASP A 215 1.49 29.92 -20.85
C ASP A 215 2.73 29.92 -19.92
N VAL A 216 2.55 29.49 -18.66
CA VAL A 216 3.63 29.44 -17.67
C VAL A 216 4.36 28.10 -17.78
N ARG A 217 5.47 28.09 -18.52
CA ARG A 217 6.28 26.88 -18.77
C ARG A 217 6.65 26.11 -17.49
N ILE A 218 7.02 26.82 -16.42
CA ILE A 218 7.38 26.20 -15.13
C ILE A 218 6.19 25.43 -14.53
N ALA A 219 4.98 25.99 -14.60
CA ALA A 219 3.77 25.34 -14.10
C ALA A 219 3.45 24.08 -14.91
N ILE A 220 3.67 24.11 -16.23
CA ILE A 220 3.52 22.94 -17.09
C ILE A 220 4.51 21.85 -16.67
N TYR A 221 5.81 22.15 -16.54
CA TYR A 221 6.82 21.15 -16.14
C TYR A 221 6.57 20.56 -14.75
N LEU A 222 6.20 21.39 -13.77
CA LEU A 222 5.82 20.91 -12.44
C LEU A 222 4.56 20.04 -12.51
N GLY A 223 3.55 20.45 -13.27
CA GLY A 223 2.34 19.68 -13.51
C GLY A 223 2.64 18.31 -14.14
N ARG A 224 3.55 18.25 -15.13
CA ARG A 224 4.02 17.00 -15.76
C ARG A 224 4.70 16.08 -14.73
N LEU A 225 5.54 16.64 -13.86
CA LEU A 225 6.20 15.86 -12.79
C LEU A 225 5.19 15.28 -11.80
N PHE A 226 4.25 16.09 -11.30
CA PHE A 226 3.20 15.62 -10.39
C PHE A 226 2.26 14.62 -11.05
N LEU A 227 1.97 14.77 -12.34
CA LEU A 227 1.21 13.77 -13.11
C LEU A 227 1.95 12.43 -13.14
N GLY A 228 3.27 12.46 -13.40
CA GLY A 228 4.15 11.30 -13.32
C GLY A 228 4.09 10.61 -11.97
N LEU A 229 4.35 11.35 -10.88
CA LEU A 229 4.28 10.81 -9.52
C LEU A 229 2.89 10.25 -9.19
N GLY A 230 1.84 10.96 -9.55
CA GLY A 230 0.47 10.58 -9.25
C GLY A 230 0.04 9.32 -9.99
N ALA A 231 0.36 9.22 -11.28
CA ALA A 231 0.05 8.07 -12.11
C ALA A 231 0.85 6.82 -11.67
N VAL A 232 2.16 6.98 -11.41
CA VAL A 232 2.99 5.89 -10.87
C VAL A 232 2.43 5.40 -9.54
N GLY A 233 2.13 6.30 -8.59
CA GLY A 233 1.56 5.91 -7.29
C GLY A 233 0.19 5.25 -7.40
N LEU A 234 -0.65 5.68 -8.33
CA LEU A 234 -1.97 5.09 -8.54
C LEU A 234 -1.86 3.68 -9.10
N LEU A 235 -1.01 3.50 -10.10
CA LEU A 235 -0.84 2.22 -10.78
C LEU A 235 -0.10 1.23 -9.90
N ASP A 236 0.87 1.70 -9.13
CA ASP A 236 1.50 0.94 -8.06
C ASP A 236 0.46 0.45 -7.03
N PHE A 237 -0.41 1.34 -6.52
CA PHE A 237 -1.49 0.93 -5.62
C PHE A 237 -2.43 -0.13 -6.23
N LEU A 238 -2.75 -0.02 -7.52
CA LEU A 238 -3.65 -0.94 -8.22
C LEU A 238 -3.00 -2.30 -8.50
N PHE A 239 -1.70 -2.32 -8.81
CA PHE A 239 -1.01 -3.49 -9.35
C PHE A 239 0.01 -4.14 -8.41
N ALA A 240 0.61 -3.43 -7.46
CA ALA A 240 1.69 -4.01 -6.64
C ALA A 240 1.21 -5.13 -5.72
N ASP A 241 0.03 -4.97 -5.13
CA ASP A 241 -0.55 -5.94 -4.21
C ASP A 241 -2.06 -6.05 -4.40
N PRO A 242 -2.53 -6.68 -5.50
CA PRO A 242 -3.94 -6.85 -5.76
C PRO A 242 -4.54 -7.73 -4.66
N GLY A 243 -5.19 -7.09 -3.68
CA GLY A 243 -5.97 -7.76 -2.65
C GLY A 243 -5.43 -7.65 -1.23
N LYS A 244 -4.12 -7.54 -0.98
CA LYS A 244 -3.59 -7.48 0.40
C LYS A 244 -4.07 -6.25 1.15
N TYR A 245 -4.08 -5.10 0.50
CA TYR A 245 -4.63 -3.87 1.08
C TYR A 245 -6.14 -3.99 1.35
N LYS A 246 -6.90 -4.58 0.41
CA LYS A 246 -8.33 -4.83 0.58
C LYS A 246 -8.60 -5.81 1.73
N GLU A 247 -7.80 -6.85 1.84
CA GLU A 247 -7.88 -7.84 2.91
C GLU A 247 -7.56 -7.22 4.27
N PHE A 248 -6.49 -6.42 4.35
CA PHE A 248 -6.14 -5.66 5.55
C PHE A 248 -7.30 -4.75 5.98
N LYS A 249 -7.87 -3.99 5.04
CA LYS A 249 -9.04 -3.12 5.32
C LYS A 249 -10.27 -3.90 5.77
N LYS A 250 -10.53 -5.07 5.20
CA LYS A 250 -11.61 -5.96 5.65
C LYS A 250 -11.38 -6.45 7.07
N ARG A 251 -10.16 -6.89 7.41
CA ARG A 251 -9.80 -7.34 8.77
C ARG A 251 -9.86 -6.19 9.78
N GLU A 252 -9.38 -5.01 9.41
CA GLU A 252 -9.45 -3.80 10.24
C GLU A 252 -10.91 -3.40 10.52
N ALA A 253 -11.76 -3.40 9.49
CA ALA A 253 -13.19 -3.12 9.64
C ALA A 253 -13.91 -4.17 10.50
N ALA A 254 -13.58 -5.45 10.35
CA ALA A 254 -14.12 -6.52 11.18
C ALA A 254 -13.69 -6.38 12.65
N ALA A 255 -12.41 -6.09 12.90
CA ALA A 255 -11.88 -5.85 14.23
C ALA A 255 -12.54 -4.64 14.90
N LYS A 256 -12.72 -3.54 14.16
CA LYS A 256 -13.43 -2.35 14.65
C LYS A 256 -14.87 -2.66 15.04
N ARG A 257 -15.61 -3.39 14.20
CA ARG A 257 -16.98 -3.83 14.52
C ARG A 257 -17.04 -4.70 15.77
N THR A 258 -16.06 -5.57 15.99
CA THR A 258 -15.98 -6.39 17.21
C THR A 258 -15.66 -5.53 18.44
N ALA A 259 -14.75 -4.56 18.32
CA ALA A 259 -14.44 -3.61 19.39
C ALA A 259 -15.68 -2.78 19.77
N ASP A 260 -16.40 -2.22 18.79
CA ASP A 260 -17.63 -1.44 19.02
C ASP A 260 -18.71 -2.29 19.71
N LYS A 261 -18.84 -3.59 19.33
CA LYS A 261 -19.75 -4.54 20.00
C LYS A 261 -19.33 -4.82 21.44
N ILE A 262 -18.04 -4.96 21.72
CA ILE A 262 -17.53 -5.18 23.07
C ILE A 262 -17.73 -3.91 23.91
N GLU A 263 -17.44 -2.73 23.37
CA GLU A 263 -17.61 -1.46 24.07
C GLU A 263 -19.09 -1.21 24.42
N THR A 264 -19.99 -1.39 23.46
CA THR A 264 -21.44 -1.27 23.70
C THR A 264 -21.96 -2.33 24.68
N SER A 265 -21.46 -3.57 24.61
CA SER A 265 -21.82 -4.64 25.56
C SER A 265 -21.25 -4.39 26.95
N THR A 266 -20.03 -3.84 27.05
CA THR A 266 -19.38 -3.47 28.31
C THR A 266 -20.08 -2.28 28.94
N ALA A 267 -20.42 -1.25 28.16
CA ALA A 267 -21.21 -0.12 28.62
C ALA A 267 -22.60 -0.55 29.14
N LYS A 268 -23.27 -1.46 28.43
CA LYS A 268 -24.51 -2.09 28.89
C LYS A 268 -24.30 -2.87 30.18
N ARG A 269 -23.27 -3.71 30.27
CA ARG A 269 -22.92 -4.49 31.48
C ARG A 269 -22.65 -3.59 32.68
N THR A 270 -21.93 -2.48 32.49
CA THR A 270 -21.65 -1.49 33.55
C THR A 270 -22.92 -0.77 34.01
N LYS A 271 -23.82 -0.41 33.09
CA LYS A 271 -25.13 0.17 33.41
C LYS A 271 -26.02 -0.82 34.17
N THR A 272 -26.05 -2.08 33.73
CA THR A 272 -26.77 -3.17 34.42
C THR A 272 -26.20 -3.40 35.82
N TRP A 273 -24.88 -3.38 35.99
CA TRP A 273 -24.24 -3.53 37.30
C TRP A 273 -24.59 -2.38 38.24
N LYS A 274 -24.49 -1.13 37.79
CA LYS A 274 -24.89 0.05 38.59
C LYS A 274 -26.35 -0.03 39.04
N ASN A 275 -27.25 -0.46 38.15
CA ASN A 275 -28.66 -0.66 38.49
C ASN A 275 -28.85 -1.76 39.54
N ARG A 276 -28.12 -2.87 39.43
CA ARG A 276 -28.17 -3.98 40.38
C ARG A 276 -27.66 -3.58 41.77
N VAL A 277 -26.59 -2.78 41.82
CA VAL A 277 -26.08 -2.22 43.08
C VAL A 277 -27.10 -1.29 43.73
N LYS A 278 -27.80 -0.45 42.95
CA LYS A 278 -28.87 0.41 43.47
C LYS A 278 -30.02 -0.41 44.06
N GLN A 279 -30.44 -1.48 43.37
CA GLN A 279 -31.48 -2.38 43.83
C GLN A 279 -31.08 -3.11 45.13
N ILE A 280 -29.84 -3.62 45.22
CA ILE A 280 -29.33 -4.26 46.44
C ILE A 280 -29.30 -3.26 47.60
N LYS A 281 -28.90 -2.01 47.35
CA LYS A 281 -28.91 -0.95 48.36
C LYS A 281 -30.32 -0.68 48.89
N GLU A 282 -31.32 -0.60 48.03
CA GLU A 282 -32.73 -0.41 48.43
C GLU A 282 -33.23 -1.58 49.28
N ILE A 283 -32.92 -2.83 48.91
CA ILE A 283 -33.24 -4.01 49.73
C ILE A 283 -32.56 -3.93 51.10
N MET A 284 -31.27 -3.57 51.14
CA MET A 284 -30.55 -3.46 52.42
C MET A 284 -31.14 -2.40 53.34
N VAL A 285 -31.57 -1.26 52.82
CA VAL A 285 -32.19 -0.18 53.61
C VAL A 285 -33.56 -0.60 54.13
N ASN A 286 -34.38 -1.22 53.28
CA ASN A 286 -35.76 -1.54 53.63
C ASN A 286 -35.89 -2.80 54.49
N THR A 287 -35.00 -3.78 54.32
CA THR A 287 -35.10 -5.09 55.00
C THR A 287 -34.28 -5.15 56.30
N ARG A 288 -33.29 -4.27 56.52
CA ARG A 288 -32.46 -4.30 57.75
C ARG A 288 -33.02 -3.57 58.96
N MET A 289 -34.11 -2.80 58.87
CA MET A 289 -34.74 -2.23 60.06
C MET A 289 -35.49 -3.32 60.83
N GLN A 290 -34.74 -4.14 61.60
CA GLN A 290 -35.32 -4.90 62.69
C GLN A 290 -35.72 -3.89 63.78
N LYS A 291 -36.99 -3.49 63.77
CA LYS A 291 -37.60 -2.77 64.89
C LYS A 291 -37.62 -3.70 66.09
N VAL A 292 -36.62 -3.56 66.96
CA VAL A 292 -36.66 -4.15 68.29
C VAL A 292 -37.75 -3.42 69.07
N LYS A 293 -38.91 -4.06 69.25
CA LYS A 293 -39.92 -3.60 70.21
C LYS A 293 -39.44 -4.02 71.59
N LEU A 294 -39.18 -3.05 72.46
CA LEU A 294 -38.99 -3.31 73.88
C LEU A 294 -40.36 -3.64 74.50
N PRO A 295 -40.47 -4.68 75.33
CA PRO A 295 -41.70 -4.94 76.09
C PRO A 295 -41.92 -3.81 77.11
N ASN A 296 -43.17 -3.34 77.18
CA ASN A 296 -43.63 -2.40 78.20
C ASN A 296 -43.66 -3.04 79.58
#